data_AF-A0A257VNR8-F1
#
_entry.id   AF-A0A257VNR8-F1
#
_cell.length_a   1.000
_cell.length_b   1.000
_cell.length_c   1.000
_cell.angle_alpha   90.00
_cell.angle_beta   90.00
_cell.angle_gamma   90.00
#
_symmetry.space_group_name_H-M   'P 1'
#
loop_
_entity.id
_entity.type
_entity.pdbx_description
1 polymer ?
#
loop_
_entity_poly.entity_id
_entity_poly.type
_entity_poly.pdbx_seq_one_letter_code
_entity_poly.pdbx_strand_id
1 'polypeptide(L)' 'TLGHVFVGETWVNLAQVKKGFAWHYKKYSKDAELGEAEAKAREAHLGLWKDASPVAPWDWRSASKNKAAP' A
#
# COMPACT_ATOMS: atom_id res chain seq x y z
N THR A 1 0.90 -1.23 17.41
CA THR A 1 1.19 -2.64 17.09
C THR A 1 0.72 -2.91 15.69
N LEU A 2 1.51 -3.57 14.85
CA LEU A 2 1.04 -4.04 13.53
C LEU A 2 0.25 -5.33 13.74
N GLY A 3 -0.82 -5.52 12.97
CA GLY A 3 -1.64 -6.71 13.02
C GLY A 3 -1.95 -7.21 11.63
N HIS A 4 -1.84 -8.52 11.43
CA HIS A 4 -2.29 -9.16 10.21
C HIS A 4 -3.77 -9.49 10.32
N VAL A 5 -4.56 -8.94 9.41
CA VAL A 5 -6.00 -9.21 9.34
C VAL A 5 -6.24 -10.40 8.42
N PHE A 6 -6.84 -11.44 8.97
CA PHE A 6 -7.28 -12.63 8.26
C PHE A 6 -8.79 -12.73 8.27
N VAL A 7 -9.37 -13.12 7.15
CA VAL A 7 -10.78 -13.51 7.05
C VAL A 7 -10.78 -14.97 6.62
N GLY A 8 -11.04 -15.88 7.58
CA GLY A 8 -10.77 -17.30 7.42
C GLY A 8 -9.28 -17.56 7.21
N GLU A 9 -8.92 -18.32 6.17
CA GLU A 9 -7.53 -18.55 5.73
C GLU A 9 -6.98 -17.44 4.84
N THR A 10 -7.79 -16.43 4.48
CA THR A 10 -7.37 -15.37 3.55
C THR A 10 -6.69 -14.24 4.29
N TRP A 11 -5.41 -14.01 3.99
CA TRP A 11 -4.71 -12.81 4.43
C TRP A 11 -5.15 -11.58 3.62
N VAL A 12 -6.04 -10.78 4.22
CA VAL A 12 -6.71 -9.68 3.51
C VAL A 12 -5.75 -8.56 3.14
N ASN A 13 -4.73 -8.30 3.97
CA ASN A 13 -3.73 -7.27 3.67
C ASN A 13 -3.00 -7.58 2.35
N LEU A 14 -2.52 -8.82 2.21
CA LEU A 14 -1.86 -9.27 0.98
C LEU A 14 -2.82 -9.23 -0.22
N ALA A 15 -4.07 -9.68 -0.03
CA ALA A 15 -5.07 -9.67 -1.08
C ALA A 15 -5.39 -8.24 -1.58
N GLN A 16 -5.43 -7.25 -0.68
CA GLN A 16 -5.65 -5.85 -1.05
C GLN A 16 -4.47 -5.27 -1.83
N VAL A 17 -3.23 -5.55 -1.41
CA VAL A 17 -2.03 -5.11 -2.15
C VAL A 17 -1.99 -5.75 -3.53
N LYS A 18 -2.27 -7.05 -3.63
CA LYS A 18 -2.29 -7.80 -4.89
C LYS A 18 -3.35 -7.28 -5.87
N LYS A 19 -4.49 -6.79 -5.37
CA LYS A 19 -5.54 -6.16 -6.18
C LYS A 19 -5.28 -4.67 -6.46
N GLY A 20 -4.18 -4.10 -5.96
CA GLY A 20 -3.84 -2.69 -6.14
C GLY A 20 -4.70 -1.72 -5.33
N PHE A 21 -5.34 -2.18 -4.25
CA PHE A 21 -6.12 -1.33 -3.34
C PHE A 21 -5.34 -0.83 -2.14
N ALA A 22 -4.14 -1.37 -1.90
CA ALA A 22 -3.28 -0.99 -0.79
C ALA A 22 -1.82 -0.88 -1.23
N TRP A 23 -1.07 -0.08 -0.47
CA TRP A 23 0.37 0.12 -0.65
C TRP A 23 1.15 -0.76 0.32
N HIS A 24 2.27 -1.33 -0.13
CA HIS A 24 3.17 -2.04 0.76
C HIS A 24 3.99 -1.03 1.58
N TYR A 25 3.77 -1.03 2.90
CA TYR A 25 4.48 -0.12 3.79
C TYR A 25 5.84 -0.69 4.22
N LYS A 26 6.85 -0.50 3.36
CA LYS A 26 8.23 -1.01 3.52
C LYS A 26 8.92 -0.61 4.83
N LYS A 27 8.45 0.46 5.48
CA LYS A 27 8.98 0.93 6.77
C LYS A 27 8.62 -0.01 7.93
N TYR A 28 7.54 -0.76 7.80
CA TYR A 28 6.97 -1.56 8.89
C TYR A 28 6.83 -3.05 8.54
N SER A 29 6.75 -3.41 7.25
CA SER A 29 6.86 -4.79 6.77
C SER A 29 8.04 -4.93 5.82
N LYS A 30 8.85 -5.96 6.04
CA LYS A 30 9.93 -6.41 5.12
C LYS A 30 9.54 -7.67 4.36
N ASP A 31 8.25 -8.00 4.34
CA ASP A 31 7.74 -9.21 3.69
C ASP A 31 7.92 -9.14 2.18
N ALA A 32 8.62 -10.14 1.63
CA ALA A 32 8.88 -10.24 0.21
C ALA A 32 7.56 -10.41 -0.59
N GLU A 33 6.60 -11.16 -0.05
CA GLU A 33 5.29 -11.39 -0.69
C GLU A 33 4.50 -10.09 -0.93
N LEU A 34 4.53 -9.14 0.02
CA LEU A 34 3.87 -7.85 -0.16
C LEU A 34 4.57 -7.01 -1.22
N GLY A 35 5.90 -7.08 -1.29
CA GLY A 35 6.70 -6.42 -2.33
C GLY A 35 6.39 -6.96 -3.73
N GLU A 36 6.33 -8.28 -3.89
CA GLU A 36 5.97 -8.91 -5.16
C GLU A 36 4.51 -8.66 -5.55
N ALA A 37 3.59 -8.67 -4.58
CA ALA A 37 2.19 -8.36 -4.82
C ALA A 37 2.00 -6.90 -5.27
N GLU A 38 2.73 -5.96 -4.67
CA GLU A 38 2.73 -4.55 -5.08
C GLU A 38 3.28 -4.39 -6.50
N ALA A 39 4.42 -5.04 -6.81
CA ALA A 39 5.03 -5.00 -8.14
C ALA A 39 4.05 -5.51 -9.21
N LYS A 40 3.43 -6.68 -8.98
CA LYS A 40 2.43 -7.24 -9.88
C LYS A 40 1.22 -6.33 -10.05
N ALA A 41 0.72 -5.72 -8.97
CA ALA A 41 -0.41 -4.80 -9.05
C ALA A 41 -0.07 -3.52 -9.83
N ARG A 42 1.18 -3.05 -9.72
CA ARG A 42 1.69 -1.90 -10.47
C ARG A 42 1.86 -2.23 -11.95
N GLU A 43 2.46 -3.36 -12.29
CA GLU A 43 2.61 -3.84 -13.67
C GLU A 43 1.25 -4.08 -14.35
N ALA A 44 0.28 -4.60 -13.59
CA ALA A 44 -1.07 -4.83 -14.09
C ALA A 44 -1.96 -3.57 -14.07
N HIS A 45 -1.44 -2.41 -13.66
CA HIS A 45 -2.18 -1.15 -13.54
C HIS A 45 -3.53 -1.33 -12.82
N LEU A 46 -3.51 -2.01 -11.67
CA LEU A 46 -4.72 -2.35 -10.91
C LEU A 46 -5.05 -1.27 -9.88
N GLY A 47 -6.33 -0.93 -9.73
CA GLY A 47 -6.81 -0.06 -8.66
C GLY A 47 -6.12 1.30 -8.63
N LEU A 48 -5.40 1.57 -7.53
CA LEU A 48 -4.61 2.79 -7.31
C LEU A 48 -3.55 3.01 -8.40
N TRP A 49 -3.03 1.95 -9.01
CA TRP A 49 -1.97 2.00 -10.03
C TRP A 49 -2.49 2.31 -11.43
N LYS A 50 -3.81 2.47 -11.62
CA LYS A 50 -4.36 3.03 -12.86
C LYS A 50 -4.00 4.49 -13.05
N ASP A 51 -3.81 5.21 -11.95
CA ASP A 51 -3.45 6.62 -12.00
C ASP A 51 -2.01 6.78 -12.51
N ALA A 52 -1.74 7.88 -13.23
CA ALA A 52 -0.43 8.08 -13.86
C ALA A 52 0.67 8.36 -12.82
N SER A 53 0.32 8.90 -11.65
CA SER A 53 1.26 9.21 -10.58
C SER A 53 0.63 8.96 -9.21
N PRO A 54 0.42 7.69 -8.81
CA PRO A 54 -0.23 7.38 -7.56
C PRO A 54 0.68 7.78 -6.40
N VAL A 55 0.16 8.64 -5.52
CA VAL A 55 0.89 9.14 -4.35
C VAL A 55 0.57 8.25 -3.15
N ALA A 56 1.61 7.78 -2.47
CA ALA A 56 1.43 6.96 -1.29
C ALA A 56 0.78 7.77 -0.15
N PRO A 57 -0.12 7.17 0.64
CA PRO A 57 -0.84 7.90 1.69
C PRO A 57 0.07 8.41 2.82
N TRP A 58 1.27 7.86 3.00
CA TRP A 58 2.26 8.43 3.94
C TRP A 58 2.97 9.66 3.37
N ASP A 59 3.18 9.71 2.05
CA ASP A 59 3.76 10.86 1.35
C ASP A 59 2.78 12.04 1.38
N TRP A 60 1.51 11.77 1.05
CA TRP A 60 0.42 12.74 1.17
C TRP A 60 0.24 13.29 2.61
N ARG A 61 0.32 12.41 3.61
CA ARG A 61 0.27 12.81 5.03
C ARG A 61 1.50 13.63 5.44
N SER A 62 2.69 13.33 4.90
CA SER A 62 3.90 14.10 5.17
C SER A 62 3.83 15.50 4.56
N ALA A 63 3.36 15.60 3.32
CA ALA A 63 3.16 16.88 2.63
C ALA A 63 2.14 17.77 3.36
N SER A 64 1.11 17.18 3.96
CA SER A 64 0.08 17.91 4.72
C SER A 64 0.59 18.46 6.06
N LYS A 65 1.60 17.84 6.68
CA LYS A 65 2.23 18.40 7.90
C LYS A 65 3.04 19.66 7.63
N ASN A 66 3.42 19.92 6.38
CA ASN A 66 4.16 21.12 6.01
C ASN A 66 3.25 22.32 5.67
N LYS A 67 1.92 22.17 5.79
CA LYS A 67 0.92 23.25 5.63
C LYS A 67 0.24 23.68 6.94
N ALA A 68 0.82 23.32 8.08
CA ALA A 68 0.45 23.88 9.39
C ALA A 68 1.59 24.78 9.89
N ALA A 69 1.74 25.94 9.25
CA ALA A 69 2.35 27.14 9.81
C ALA A 69 1.42 28.28 9.39
N PRO A 70 0.91 29.08 10.33
CA PRO A 70 1.70 30.10 11.01
C PRO A 70 2.08 29.78 12.46
#